data_AF-A0A7X6AT52-F1
#
_entry.id   AF-A0A7X6AT52-F1
#
_cell.length_a   1.000
_cell.length_b   1.000
_cell.length_c   1.000
_cell.angle_alpha   90.00
_cell.angle_beta   90.00
_cell.angle_gamma   90.00
#
_symmetry.space_group_name_H-M   'P 1'
#
loop_
_entity.id
_entity.type
_entity.pdbx_description
1 polymer ?
#
loop_
_entity_poly.entity_id
_entity_poly.type
_entity_poly.pdbx_seq_one_letter_code
_entity_poly.pdbx_strand_id
1 'polypeptide(L)'
;HPAPYFVDIASTAGLDVVQVSGGADVDYIIDSLGTGGAWLDYDGDGDPDLYLVQGATKDAPEGPPDQLYRNDGDPDGEGVPQFVDVTAATG
;
A
#
# COMPACT_ATOMS: atom_id res chain seq x y z
N HIS A 1 4.95 -33.25 7.31
CA HIS A 1 4.16 -32.01 7.13
C HIS A 1 4.71 -31.26 5.92
N PRO A 2 3.87 -30.74 5.01
CA PRO A 2 4.35 -29.84 3.96
C PRO A 2 4.90 -28.55 4.59
N ALA A 3 5.89 -27.93 3.94
CA ALA A 3 6.42 -26.64 4.36
C ALA A 3 5.41 -25.52 4.03
N PRO A 4 5.33 -24.44 4.83
CA PRO A 4 4.54 -23.27 4.46
C PRO A 4 5.07 -22.67 3.15
N TYR A 5 4.17 -22.19 2.31
CA TYR A 5 4.47 -21.45 1.10
C TYR A 5 3.66 -20.16 1.09
N PHE A 6 4.20 -19.14 0.43
CA PHE A 6 3.54 -17.86 0.25
C PHE A 6 2.93 -17.80 -1.14
N VAL A 7 1.78 -17.15 -1.25
CA VAL A 7 1.09 -16.86 -2.51
C VAL A 7 0.89 -15.36 -2.58
N ASP A 8 1.21 -14.77 -3.73
CA ASP A 8 0.88 -13.38 -4.00
C ASP A 8 -0.62 -13.27 -4.32
N ILE A 9 -1.34 -12.50 -3.51
CA ILE A 9 -2.77 -12.23 -3.66
C ILE A 9 -3.05 -10.74 -3.83
N ALA A 10 -2.04 -9.89 -3.98
CA ALA A 10 -2.20 -8.43 -3.90
C ALA A 10 -3.27 -7.90 -4.87
N SER A 11 -3.18 -8.27 -6.14
CA SER A 11 -4.13 -7.81 -7.16
C SER A 11 -5.55 -8.35 -6.92
N THR A 12 -5.68 -9.63 -6.54
CA THR A 12 -7.00 -10.22 -6.21
C THR A 12 -7.62 -9.58 -4.98
N ALA A 13 -6.79 -9.16 -4.02
CA ALA A 13 -7.21 -8.45 -2.82
C ALA A 13 -7.50 -6.95 -3.06
N GLY A 14 -7.34 -6.43 -4.29
CA GLY A 14 -7.57 -5.01 -4.61
C GLY A 14 -6.39 -4.08 -4.31
N LEU A 15 -5.20 -4.62 -4.04
CA LEU A 15 -3.97 -3.86 -3.82
C LEU A 15 -3.12 -3.79 -5.10
N ASP A 16 -3.28 -2.71 -5.87
CA ASP A 16 -2.52 -2.44 -7.11
C ASP A 16 -1.64 -1.18 -6.98
N VAL A 17 -0.86 -1.10 -5.89
CA VAL A 17 -0.03 0.09 -5.60
C VAL A 17 1.32 0.03 -6.30
N VAL A 18 1.69 1.14 -6.94
CA VAL A 18 3.07 1.42 -7.33
C VAL A 18 3.62 2.48 -6.38
N GLN A 19 4.53 2.06 -5.52
CA GLN A 19 5.23 2.96 -4.61
C GLN A 19 6.32 3.71 -5.38
N VAL A 20 6.27 5.03 -5.39
CA VAL A 20 7.26 5.86 -6.08
C VAL A 20 8.35 6.28 -5.11
N SER A 21 9.62 6.04 -5.46
CA SER A 21 10.78 6.44 -4.66
C SER A 21 12.00 6.60 -5.55
N GLY A 22 12.51 7.83 -5.70
CA GLY A 22 13.71 8.10 -6.50
C GLY A 22 13.53 7.94 -8.01
N GLY A 23 14.57 8.32 -8.75
CA GLY A 23 14.67 8.12 -10.20
C GLY A 23 15.09 6.70 -10.61
N ALA A 24 15.08 6.42 -11.92
CA ALA A 24 15.58 5.14 -12.47
C ALA A 24 17.09 4.95 -12.27
N ASP A 25 17.83 6.05 -12.10
CA ASP A 25 19.24 6.10 -11.76
C ASP A 25 19.40 6.60 -10.30
N VAL A 26 20.39 6.08 -9.58
CA VAL A 26 20.70 6.50 -8.20
C VAL A 26 21.80 7.56 -8.23
N ASP A 27 21.39 8.79 -8.51
CA ASP A 27 22.32 9.92 -8.64
C ASP A 27 22.45 10.73 -7.33
N TYR A 28 21.43 10.67 -6.46
CA TYR A 28 21.38 11.43 -5.21
C TYR A 28 20.94 10.57 -4.01
N ILE A 29 21.30 11.01 -2.80
CA ILE A 29 20.90 10.32 -1.55
C ILE A 29 19.38 10.16 -1.45
N ILE A 30 18.62 11.14 -1.94
CA ILE A 30 17.15 11.09 -1.94
C ILE A 30 16.59 9.95 -2.81
N ASP A 31 17.33 9.50 -3.82
CA ASP A 31 16.91 8.39 -4.70
C ASP A 31 17.06 7.03 -4.01
N SER A 32 17.86 6.96 -2.93
CA SER A 32 18.06 5.76 -2.11
C SER A 32 17.10 5.65 -0.93
N LEU A 33 16.29 6.69 -0.65
CA LEU A 33 15.36 6.71 0.48
C LEU A 33 14.05 6.03 0.07
N GLY A 34 13.88 4.76 0.42
CA GLY A 34 12.59 4.07 0.29
C GLY A 34 11.49 4.76 1.11
N THR A 35 10.23 4.49 0.76
CA THR A 35 9.08 4.99 1.52
C THR A 35 8.63 3.97 2.58
N GLY A 36 7.63 4.31 3.38
CA GLY A 36 7.12 3.46 4.46
C GLY A 36 5.65 3.10 4.30
N GLY A 37 5.17 2.19 5.14
CA GLY A 37 3.75 1.87 5.28
C GLY A 37 3.41 1.47 6.71
N ALA A 38 2.14 1.51 7.05
CA ALA A 38 1.63 1.13 8.37
C ALA A 38 0.34 0.33 8.26
N TRP A 39 0.19 -0.65 9.15
CA TRP A 39 -1.07 -1.31 9.42
C TRP A 39 -1.73 -0.65 10.63
N LEU A 40 -2.97 -0.22 10.48
CA LEU A 40 -3.77 0.40 11.54
C LEU A 40 -5.25 0.18 11.28
N ASP A 41 -6.05 0.08 12.34
CA ASP A 41 -7.52 0.09 12.23
C ASP A 41 -7.98 1.56 12.27
N TYR A 42 -8.24 2.15 11.09
CA TYR A 42 -8.51 3.59 10.99
C TYR A 42 -9.99 3.93 11.21
N ASP A 43 -10.91 3.03 10.90
CA ASP A 43 -12.35 3.26 11.03
C ASP A 43 -13.01 2.52 12.21
N GLY A 44 -12.27 1.66 12.90
CA GLY A 44 -12.67 1.00 14.13
C GLY A 44 -13.51 -0.27 13.92
N ASP A 45 -13.50 -0.85 12.74
CA ASP A 45 -14.21 -2.10 12.44
C ASP A 45 -13.47 -3.37 12.91
N GLY A 46 -12.20 -3.23 13.28
CA GLY A 46 -11.34 -4.29 13.81
C GLY A 46 -10.52 -5.02 12.75
N ASP A 47 -10.63 -4.64 11.47
CA ASP A 47 -9.82 -5.12 10.37
C ASP A 47 -8.66 -4.14 10.11
N PRO A 48 -7.38 -4.57 10.20
CA PRO A 48 -6.27 -3.67 9.95
C PRO A 48 -6.26 -3.15 8.51
N ASP A 49 -6.30 -1.84 8.35
CA ASP A 49 -6.17 -1.11 7.10
C ASP A 49 -4.70 -0.84 6.76
N LEU A 50 -4.45 -0.51 5.49
CA LEU A 50 -3.11 -0.29 4.97
C LEU A 50 -2.90 1.17 4.56
N TYR A 51 -2.00 1.86 5.24
CA TYR A 51 -1.51 3.19 4.87
C TYR A 51 -0.14 3.08 4.19
N LEU A 52 0.02 3.69 3.03
CA LEU A 52 1.25 3.69 2.25
C LEU A 52 1.72 5.11 2.00
N VAL A 53 2.93 5.40 2.48
CA VAL A 53 3.60 6.68 2.24
C VAL A 53 4.13 6.66 0.81
N GLN A 54 3.78 7.67 0.03
CA GLN A 54 4.33 7.86 -1.29
C GLN A 54 5.58 8.74 -1.21
N GLY A 55 6.54 8.44 -2.07
CA GLY A 55 7.77 9.21 -2.20
C GLY A 55 7.69 10.18 -3.36
N ALA A 56 8.75 10.96 -3.51
CA ALA A 56 8.90 11.90 -4.60
C ALA A 56 10.10 11.52 -5.47
N THR A 57 10.15 12.08 -6.67
CA THR A 57 11.36 12.09 -7.49
C THR A 57 11.92 13.50 -7.52
N LYS A 58 13.18 13.66 -7.96
CA LYS A 58 13.77 14.98 -8.13
C LYS A 58 12.94 15.89 -9.08
N ASP A 59 12.42 15.31 -10.16
CA ASP A 59 11.67 16.04 -11.17
C ASP A 59 10.18 16.25 -10.79
N ALA A 60 9.68 15.49 -9.81
CA ALA A 60 8.35 15.63 -9.22
C ALA A 60 8.45 15.65 -7.69
N PRO A 61 8.95 16.74 -7.08
CA PRO A 61 9.29 16.82 -5.66
C PRO A 61 8.07 16.76 -4.72
N GLU A 62 6.87 16.99 -5.27
CA GLU A 62 5.60 16.88 -4.55
C GLU A 62 5.14 15.42 -4.40
N GLY A 63 5.57 14.53 -5.30
CA GLY A 63 5.14 13.13 -5.31
C GLY A 63 3.63 12.92 -5.56
N PRO A 64 3.18 11.67 -5.71
CA PRO A 64 1.76 11.36 -5.54
C PRO A 64 1.37 11.48 -4.05
N PRO A 65 0.08 11.66 -3.73
CA PRO A 65 -0.38 11.64 -2.35
C PRO A 65 -0.18 10.25 -1.74
N ASP A 66 0.05 10.21 -0.42
CA ASP A 66 -0.02 8.98 0.36
C ASP A 66 -1.37 8.28 0.14
N GLN A 67 -1.38 6.95 0.19
CA GLN A 67 -2.58 6.16 -0.08
C GLN A 67 -3.08 5.45 1.17
N LEU A 68 -4.40 5.40 1.33
CA LEU A 68 -5.07 4.63 2.37
C LEU A 68 -5.99 3.60 1.71
N TYR A 69 -5.83 2.35 2.11
CA TYR A 69 -6.67 1.23 1.71
C TYR A 69 -7.44 0.72 2.92
N ARG A 70 -8.77 0.80 2.87
CA ARG A 70 -9.62 0.17 3.87
C ARG A 70 -9.71 -1.33 3.61
N ASN A 71 -9.57 -2.13 4.66
CA ASN A 71 -9.74 -3.57 4.60
C ASN A 71 -11.19 -3.93 4.95
N ASP A 72 -11.99 -4.30 3.96
CA ASP A 72 -13.40 -4.71 4.16
C ASP A 72 -13.54 -6.19 4.60
N GLY A 73 -12.45 -6.82 5.06
CA GLY A 73 -12.41 -8.22 5.46
C GLY A 73 -12.62 -9.17 4.27
N ASP A 74 -13.22 -10.34 4.51
CA ASP A 74 -13.50 -11.38 3.49
C ASP A 74 -15.03 -11.48 3.27
N PRO A 75 -15.63 -10.53 2.52
CA PRO A 75 -17.09 -10.44 2.41
C PRO A 75 -17.72 -11.57 1.59
N ASP A 76 -16.97 -12.21 0.70
CA ASP A 76 -17.44 -13.34 -0.12
C ASP A 76 -17.10 -14.71 0.49
N GLY A 77 -16.22 -14.75 1.50
CA GLY A 77 -15.85 -15.97 2.22
C GLY A 77 -14.89 -16.87 1.43
N GLU A 78 -14.22 -16.33 0.39
CA GLU A 78 -13.26 -17.06 -0.43
C GLU A 78 -11.85 -17.10 0.20
N GLY A 79 -11.67 -16.48 1.36
CA GLY A 79 -10.40 -16.43 2.09
C GLY A 79 -9.43 -15.39 1.55
N VAL A 80 -9.93 -14.41 0.78
CA VAL A 80 -9.15 -13.29 0.25
C VAL A 80 -9.74 -12.00 0.80
N PRO A 81 -8.97 -11.21 1.58
CA PRO A 81 -9.46 -9.93 2.05
C PRO A 81 -9.65 -8.95 0.89
N GLN A 82 -10.66 -8.09 0.99
CA GLN A 82 -10.95 -7.06 0.00
C GLN A 82 -10.47 -5.70 0.51
N PHE A 83 -9.51 -5.10 -0.20
CA PHE A 83 -9.06 -3.73 0.04
C PHE A 83 -9.71 -2.75 -0.92
N VAL A 84 -10.08 -1.58 -0.41
CA VAL A 84 -10.65 -0.48 -1.18
C VAL A 84 -9.80 0.76 -0.98
N ASP A 85 -9.31 1.34 -2.08
CA ASP A 85 -8.62 2.63 -2.06
C ASP A 85 -9.60 3.74 -1.63
N VAL A 86 -9.34 4.32 -0.46
CA VAL A 86 -10.12 5.41 0.14
C VAL A 86 -9.32 6.71 0.22
N THR A 87 -8.20 6.82 -0.51
CA THR A 87 -7.28 7.97 -0.49
C THR A 87 -7.99 9.31 -0.71
N ALA A 88 -8.98 9.35 -1.61
CA ALA A 88 -9.73 10.58 -1.92
C ALA A 88 -10.79 10.94 -0.85
N ALA A 89 -11.20 9.98 -0.01
CA ALA A 89 -12.22 10.18 1.01
C ALA A 89 -11.66 10.74 2.33
N THR A 90 -10.33 10.82 2.45
CA THR A 90 -9.62 11.25 3.67
C THR A 90 -8.95 12.63 3.55
N GLY A 91 -9.26 13.40 2.49
CA GLY A 91 -8.74 14.76 2.25
C GLY A 91 -9.64 15.89 2.76
#